data_AF-A0A952FE32-F1
#
_entry.id   AF-A0A952FE32-F1
#
_cell.length_a   1.000
_cell.length_b   1.000
_cell.length_c   1.000
_cell.angle_alpha   90.00
_cell.angle_beta   90.00
_cell.angle_gamma   90.00
#
_symmetry.space_group_name_H-M   'P 1'
#
loop_
_entity.id
_entity.type
_entity.pdbx_description
1 polymer ?
#
loop_
_entity_poly.entity_id
_entity_poly.type
_entity_poly.pdbx_seq_one_letter_code
_entity_poly.pdbx_strand_id
1 'polypeptide(L)'
;NPPIDPIREAIVMSLVSFIGPKPNLLDINQVNPPMRLEVSQPVLNVADMQKLRDIESHTQGKFKSYTLDITYPLAWGHEGVEAKLASLCAEAVDAIKDGKNILIVSDRGITATQVAIPALLALSAIHQHLVKEGLRTTAGLVVETGSAREVHHFAVLAGYGAEAVHPYLAMETLAELSRGLPGDLSTDKAVYNYTKAIGKGLSKIMSKMGVSTYMSYCGAQLFEAIGLNRDTVAKFFTGTASQVEGMGVFEIAEEALRMHRAAFSDDPVLANMLDAGGEYAWRVRGEDHMWTPDAIAKLQHSTRSNNWNTYKEYAQLINDQNRRHMTLRGLFEFKIDPSKAIPIDEVEPAKEIVKRFATGAMSLGSISTEAHATLAVAMNRIGGKSNTGEGGEDPNRYRQELKGIPIKKGETLKSVIGPKQVEVDLPLQDGDSLRSRIKQVASGRFGVTAEYLVSADQIQIKMAQGAKPGEGGQLPGGKVSEYIGQLRYSVPGVGLIS
;
A
#
# COMPACT_ATOMS: atom_id res chain seq x y z
N ASN A 1 13.30 -0.77 14.55
CA ASN A 1 13.78 -2.12 14.16
C ASN A 1 13.89 -2.18 12.63
N PRO A 2 14.71 -3.09 12.06
CA PRO A 2 14.81 -3.23 10.61
C PRO A 2 13.67 -4.08 10.01
N PRO A 3 13.30 -3.85 8.73
CA PRO A 3 12.51 -4.79 7.95
C PRO A 3 13.33 -6.04 7.57
N ILE A 4 12.65 -7.10 7.13
CA ILE A 4 13.23 -8.37 6.65
C ILE A 4 13.10 -8.46 5.12
N ASP A 5 13.99 -9.18 4.44
CA ASP A 5 13.85 -9.49 3.01
C ASP A 5 12.96 -10.74 2.80
N PRO A 6 11.70 -10.59 2.34
CA PRO A 6 10.76 -11.70 2.21
C PRO A 6 11.06 -12.63 1.03
N ILE A 7 12.10 -12.33 0.24
CA ILE A 7 12.53 -13.12 -0.92
C ILE A 7 13.84 -13.85 -0.60
N ARG A 8 14.87 -13.11 -0.19
CA ARG A 8 16.23 -13.65 0.06
C ARG A 8 16.31 -14.35 1.42
N GLU A 9 15.57 -13.86 2.39
CA GLU A 9 15.49 -14.43 3.74
C GLU A 9 14.15 -15.17 3.93
N ALA A 10 13.53 -15.62 2.84
CA ALA A 10 12.24 -16.31 2.88
C ALA A 10 12.24 -17.56 3.79
N ILE A 11 13.41 -18.18 4.04
CA ILE A 11 13.55 -19.33 4.93
C ILE A 11 13.22 -19.01 6.39
N VAL A 12 13.35 -17.75 6.83
CA VAL A 12 12.97 -17.33 8.19
C VAL A 12 11.51 -16.88 8.26
N MET A 13 10.80 -16.83 7.13
CA MET A 13 9.40 -16.42 7.06
C MET A 13 8.48 -17.64 7.13
N SER A 14 7.32 -17.52 7.79
CA SER A 14 6.31 -18.58 7.83
C SER A 14 4.90 -18.05 7.75
N LEU A 15 4.10 -18.70 6.91
CA LEU A 15 2.65 -18.49 6.79
C LEU A 15 1.83 -19.57 7.49
N VAL A 16 2.49 -20.52 8.15
CA VAL A 16 1.80 -21.55 8.93
C VAL A 16 0.92 -20.88 9.98
N SER A 17 -0.29 -21.39 10.12
CA SER A 17 -1.27 -20.93 11.11
C SER A 17 -1.91 -22.15 11.79
N PHE A 18 -2.42 -21.95 12.99
CA PHE A 18 -3.17 -22.97 13.72
C PHE A 18 -4.57 -22.44 13.99
N ILE A 19 -5.58 -23.23 13.63
CA ILE A 19 -6.98 -22.89 13.82
C ILE A 19 -7.50 -23.61 15.07
N GLY A 20 -8.09 -22.87 16.01
CA GLY A 20 -8.74 -23.46 17.18
C GLY A 20 -8.06 -23.17 18.52
N PRO A 21 -8.33 -24.00 19.56
CA PRO A 21 -7.85 -23.75 20.91
C PRO A 21 -6.32 -23.69 21.03
N LYS A 22 -5.84 -22.74 21.82
CA LYS A 22 -4.40 -22.59 22.15
C LYS A 22 -4.05 -23.45 23.37
N PRO A 23 -2.87 -24.11 23.37
CA PRO A 23 -2.46 -24.95 24.50
C PRO A 23 -2.12 -24.11 25.74
N ASN A 24 -2.13 -24.76 26.90
CA ASN A 24 -1.60 -24.16 28.12
C ASN A 24 -0.08 -24.06 28.03
N LEU A 25 0.45 -22.83 27.97
CA LEU A 25 1.89 -22.57 27.85
C LEU A 25 2.69 -22.95 29.10
N LEU A 26 2.03 -23.11 30.26
CA LEU A 26 2.68 -23.43 31.53
C LEU A 26 2.71 -24.93 31.83
N ASP A 27 1.96 -25.75 31.09
CA ASP A 27 1.88 -27.19 31.33
C ASP A 27 3.02 -27.95 30.63
N ILE A 28 4.21 -27.90 31.23
CA ILE A 28 5.42 -28.56 30.73
C ILE A 28 5.39 -30.09 30.91
N ASN A 29 4.43 -30.63 31.67
CA ASN A 29 4.32 -32.06 31.99
C ASN A 29 3.21 -32.75 31.20
N GLN A 30 2.64 -32.08 30.20
CA GLN A 30 1.52 -32.60 29.44
C GLN A 30 1.93 -33.82 28.60
N VAL A 31 1.60 -35.02 29.10
CA VAL A 31 1.96 -36.31 28.47
C VAL A 31 1.17 -36.58 27.19
N ASN A 32 -0.01 -35.98 27.05
CA ASN A 32 -0.87 -36.05 25.86
C ASN A 32 -1.19 -34.63 25.37
N PRO A 33 -0.39 -34.08 24.44
CA PRO A 33 -0.66 -32.75 23.90
C PRO A 33 -2.02 -32.72 23.18
N PRO A 34 -2.78 -31.62 23.30
CA PRO A 34 -4.07 -31.51 22.63
C PRO A 34 -3.88 -31.53 21.11
N MET A 35 -4.85 -32.11 20.40
CA MET A 35 -4.87 -32.07 18.94
C MET A 35 -4.88 -30.61 18.48
N ARG A 36 -4.10 -30.30 17.44
CA ARG A 36 -4.05 -28.97 16.82
C ARG A 36 -4.39 -29.08 15.35
N LEU A 37 -5.17 -28.14 14.84
CA LEU A 37 -5.48 -28.05 13.43
C LEU A 37 -4.50 -27.06 12.78
N GLU A 38 -3.50 -27.61 12.08
CA GLU A 38 -2.50 -26.82 11.35
C GLU A 38 -2.98 -26.55 9.92
N VAL A 39 -2.77 -25.32 9.45
CA VAL A 39 -2.87 -24.96 8.03
C VAL A 39 -1.52 -24.44 7.55
N SER A 40 -1.08 -24.92 6.38
CA SER A 40 0.22 -24.56 5.81
C SER A 40 0.31 -23.10 5.36
N GLN A 41 -0.85 -22.46 5.18
CA GLN A 41 -1.00 -21.06 4.82
C GLN A 41 -2.40 -20.57 5.27
N PRO A 42 -2.62 -19.25 5.43
CA PRO A 42 -3.88 -18.73 5.93
C PRO A 42 -4.98 -18.62 4.86
N VAL A 43 -4.67 -18.86 3.58
CA VAL A 43 -5.67 -18.78 2.49
C VAL A 43 -6.23 -20.17 2.22
N LEU A 44 -7.53 -20.33 2.45
CA LEU A 44 -8.23 -21.60 2.29
C LEU A 44 -8.93 -21.66 0.94
N ASN A 45 -8.91 -22.84 0.31
CA ASN A 45 -9.74 -23.12 -0.86
C ASN A 45 -11.11 -23.68 -0.47
N VAL A 46 -11.96 -23.95 -1.47
CA VAL A 46 -13.32 -24.47 -1.27
C VAL A 46 -13.31 -25.84 -0.56
N ALA A 47 -12.38 -26.73 -0.92
CA ALA A 47 -12.26 -28.05 -0.30
C ALA A 47 -11.79 -27.96 1.16
N ASP A 48 -10.90 -27.01 1.48
CA ASP A 48 -10.46 -26.75 2.85
C ASP A 48 -11.62 -26.24 3.71
N MET A 49 -12.46 -25.35 3.18
CA MET A 49 -13.67 -24.90 3.87
C MET A 49 -14.68 -26.02 4.10
N GLN A 50 -14.87 -26.91 3.11
CA GLN A 50 -15.75 -28.06 3.29
C GLN A 50 -15.24 -28.97 4.43
N LYS A 51 -13.93 -29.24 4.48
CA LYS A 51 -13.32 -29.99 5.59
C LYS A 51 -13.52 -29.31 6.95
N LEU A 52 -13.47 -27.98 7.01
CA LEU A 52 -13.74 -27.24 8.25
C LEU A 52 -15.20 -27.35 8.71
N ARG A 53 -16.15 -27.38 7.76
CA ARG A 53 -17.57 -27.60 8.08
C ARG A 53 -17.81 -29.02 8.60
N ASP A 54 -17.11 -30.01 8.02
CA ASP A 54 -17.25 -31.43 8.38
C ASP A 54 -16.26 -31.89 9.47
N ILE A 55 -15.54 -30.94 10.10
CA ILE A 55 -14.37 -31.22 10.96
C ILE A 55 -14.69 -32.11 12.17
N GLU A 56 -15.92 -32.09 12.65
CA GLU A 56 -16.38 -32.94 13.76
C GLU A 56 -16.23 -34.43 13.43
N SER A 57 -16.56 -34.81 12.20
CA SER A 57 -16.44 -36.19 11.71
C SER A 57 -14.98 -36.62 11.55
N HIS A 58 -14.12 -35.70 11.12
CA HIS A 58 -12.69 -35.95 10.89
C HIS A 58 -11.87 -36.02 12.18
N THR A 59 -12.38 -35.46 13.28
CA THR A 59 -11.62 -35.28 14.53
C THR A 59 -12.26 -35.98 15.72
N GLN A 60 -13.26 -36.86 15.49
CA GLN A 60 -13.99 -37.57 16.54
C GLN A 60 -14.57 -36.62 17.60
N GLY A 61 -15.12 -35.49 17.16
CA GLY A 61 -15.72 -34.48 18.05
C GLY A 61 -14.75 -33.56 18.78
N LYS A 62 -13.43 -33.66 18.54
CA LYS A 62 -12.44 -32.76 19.17
C LYS A 62 -12.53 -31.34 18.66
N PHE A 63 -12.81 -31.17 17.37
CA PHE A 63 -13.10 -29.88 16.77
C PHE A 63 -14.54 -29.83 16.29
N LYS A 64 -15.18 -28.69 16.50
CA LYS A 64 -16.55 -28.45 16.05
C LYS A 64 -16.65 -27.03 15.53
N SER A 65 -17.12 -26.90 14.29
CA SER A 65 -17.32 -25.60 13.66
C SER A 65 -18.73 -25.08 13.89
N TYR A 66 -18.85 -23.75 13.84
CA TYR A 66 -20.11 -23.01 13.86
C TYR A 66 -20.00 -21.82 12.91
N THR A 67 -21.04 -21.55 12.12
CA THR A 67 -21.04 -20.43 11.17
C THR A 67 -21.83 -19.26 11.76
N LEU A 68 -21.14 -18.13 11.93
CA LEU A 68 -21.72 -16.85 12.29
C LEU A 68 -22.07 -16.11 11.00
N ASP A 69 -23.37 -15.98 10.73
CA ASP A 69 -23.87 -15.22 9.57
C ASP A 69 -23.83 -13.72 9.86
N ILE A 70 -22.93 -13.01 9.18
CA ILE A 70 -22.71 -11.57 9.37
C ILE A 70 -23.65 -10.70 8.52
N THR A 71 -24.73 -11.27 7.99
CA THR A 71 -25.79 -10.51 7.32
C THR A 71 -26.92 -10.11 8.26
N TYR A 72 -27.64 -9.05 7.88
CA TYR A 72 -28.86 -8.61 8.57
C TYR A 72 -29.89 -8.06 7.58
N PRO A 73 -31.18 -7.99 7.98
CA PRO A 73 -32.23 -7.50 7.10
C PRO A 73 -31.97 -6.07 6.63
N LEU A 74 -32.01 -5.86 5.31
CA LEU A 74 -31.86 -4.54 4.67
C LEU A 74 -32.83 -3.51 5.25
N ALA A 75 -34.02 -3.95 5.66
CA ALA A 75 -35.06 -3.12 6.26
C ALA A 75 -34.65 -2.47 7.60
N TRP A 76 -33.62 -2.99 8.28
CA TRP A 76 -33.11 -2.39 9.52
C TRP A 76 -32.27 -1.13 9.27
N GLY A 77 -31.86 -0.87 8.02
CA GLY A 77 -31.02 0.27 7.67
C GLY A 77 -29.65 0.26 8.36
N HIS A 78 -28.93 1.38 8.31
CA HIS A 78 -27.58 1.45 8.87
C HIS A 78 -27.57 1.34 10.40
N GLU A 79 -28.65 1.74 11.08
CA GLU A 79 -28.79 1.66 12.54
C GLU A 79 -28.80 0.21 13.05
N GLY A 80 -29.24 -0.74 12.21
CA GLY A 80 -29.26 -2.17 12.54
C GLY A 80 -27.88 -2.80 12.77
N VAL A 81 -26.80 -2.17 12.29
CA VAL A 81 -25.45 -2.71 12.35
C VAL A 81 -24.97 -2.99 13.77
N GLU A 82 -25.25 -2.09 14.72
CA GLU A 82 -24.78 -2.24 16.10
C GLU A 82 -25.50 -3.38 16.81
N ALA A 83 -26.82 -3.48 16.63
CA ALA A 83 -27.61 -4.56 17.20
C ALA A 83 -27.16 -5.92 16.65
N LYS A 84 -26.90 -6.02 15.34
CA LYS A 84 -26.39 -7.25 14.74
C LYS A 84 -24.97 -7.58 15.24
N LEU A 85 -24.07 -6.60 15.35
CA LEU A 85 -22.73 -6.82 15.91
C LEU A 85 -22.77 -7.31 17.37
N ALA A 86 -23.64 -6.74 18.19
CA ALA A 86 -23.84 -7.19 19.57
C ALA A 86 -24.41 -8.63 19.62
N SER A 87 -25.38 -8.93 18.76
CA SER A 87 -25.93 -10.28 18.60
C SER A 87 -24.86 -11.29 18.21
N LEU A 88 -24.00 -10.96 17.23
CA LEU A 88 -22.90 -11.83 16.79
C LEU A 88 -21.88 -12.10 17.89
N CYS A 89 -21.60 -11.10 18.72
CA CYS A 89 -20.71 -11.24 19.86
C CYS A 89 -21.28 -12.22 20.90
N ALA A 90 -22.57 -12.09 21.23
CA ALA A 90 -23.25 -13.01 22.15
C ALA A 90 -23.35 -14.44 21.56
N GLU A 91 -23.74 -14.56 20.30
CA GLU A 91 -23.83 -15.82 19.56
C GLU A 91 -22.48 -16.55 19.51
N ALA A 92 -21.37 -15.82 19.32
CA ALA A 92 -20.03 -16.39 19.36
C ALA A 92 -19.69 -16.97 20.75
N VAL A 93 -20.07 -16.28 21.83
CA VAL A 93 -19.86 -16.77 23.20
C VAL A 93 -20.71 -18.02 23.47
N ASP A 94 -21.97 -18.01 23.07
CA ASP A 94 -22.89 -19.13 23.27
C ASP A 94 -22.43 -20.35 22.47
N ALA A 95 -22.02 -20.18 21.21
CA ALA A 95 -21.44 -21.25 20.41
C ALA A 95 -20.21 -21.88 21.09
N ILE A 96 -19.33 -21.07 21.69
CA ILE A 96 -18.17 -21.57 22.43
C ILE A 96 -18.59 -22.36 23.67
N LYS A 97 -19.57 -21.86 24.43
CA LYS A 97 -20.12 -22.55 25.60
C LYS A 97 -20.79 -23.88 25.24
N ASP A 98 -21.39 -23.96 24.06
CA ASP A 98 -21.96 -25.19 23.48
C ASP A 98 -20.89 -26.15 22.92
N GLY A 99 -19.59 -25.84 23.12
CA GLY A 99 -18.47 -26.69 22.77
C GLY A 99 -17.98 -26.51 21.33
N LYS A 100 -18.38 -25.45 20.62
CA LYS A 100 -17.83 -25.10 19.32
C LYS A 100 -16.50 -24.37 19.51
N ASN A 101 -15.49 -24.75 18.74
CA ASN A 101 -14.13 -24.22 18.92
C ASN A 101 -13.50 -23.73 17.60
N ILE A 102 -14.29 -23.72 16.52
CA ILE A 102 -13.96 -23.05 15.26
C ILE A 102 -15.18 -22.20 14.88
N LEU A 103 -15.03 -20.89 14.85
CA LEU A 103 -16.07 -19.96 14.42
C LEU A 103 -15.75 -19.48 13.00
N ILE A 104 -16.70 -19.70 12.09
CA ILE A 104 -16.63 -19.27 10.69
C ILE A 104 -17.47 -18.00 10.57
N VAL A 105 -16.83 -16.85 10.40
CA VAL A 105 -17.46 -15.55 10.16
C VAL A 105 -17.76 -15.45 8.66
N SER A 106 -19.03 -15.47 8.25
CA SER A 106 -19.41 -15.60 6.83
C SER A 106 -20.42 -14.58 6.34
N ASP A 107 -20.10 -13.91 5.22
CA ASP A 107 -21.02 -13.01 4.48
C ASP A 107 -21.77 -13.70 3.34
N ARG A 108 -21.67 -15.04 3.22
CA ARG A 108 -22.28 -15.82 2.14
C ARG A 108 -23.82 -15.79 2.15
N GLY A 109 -24.44 -15.35 3.24
CA GLY A 109 -25.89 -15.17 3.38
C GLY A 109 -26.48 -13.97 2.64
N ILE A 110 -25.68 -13.21 1.88
CA ILE A 110 -26.14 -12.01 1.17
C ILE A 110 -27.24 -12.33 0.16
N THR A 111 -28.30 -11.52 0.17
CA THR A 111 -29.43 -11.61 -0.76
C THR A 111 -30.00 -10.22 -1.02
N ALA A 112 -30.97 -10.06 -1.93
CA ALA A 112 -31.61 -8.77 -2.16
C ALA A 112 -32.17 -8.12 -0.86
N THR A 113 -32.53 -8.92 0.16
CA THR A 113 -33.09 -8.44 1.43
C THR A 113 -32.15 -8.59 2.62
N GLN A 114 -30.97 -9.20 2.47
CA GLN A 114 -29.97 -9.37 3.53
C GLN A 114 -28.67 -8.69 3.11
N VAL A 115 -28.26 -7.66 3.84
CA VAL A 115 -27.01 -6.94 3.61
C VAL A 115 -25.91 -7.49 4.52
N ALA A 116 -24.68 -7.60 4.01
CA ALA A 116 -23.54 -8.04 4.79
C ALA A 116 -22.90 -6.88 5.58
N ILE A 117 -22.56 -7.13 6.85
CA ILE A 117 -21.62 -6.28 7.58
C ILE A 117 -20.23 -6.43 6.93
N PRO A 118 -19.43 -5.36 6.78
CA PRO A 118 -18.04 -5.51 6.34
C PRO A 118 -17.30 -6.56 7.17
N ALA A 119 -16.77 -7.60 6.52
CA ALA A 119 -16.22 -8.78 7.20
C ALA A 119 -15.14 -8.45 8.25
N LEU A 120 -14.34 -7.41 7.99
CA LEU A 120 -13.34 -6.91 8.94
C LEU A 120 -13.98 -6.37 10.23
N LEU A 121 -15.06 -5.59 10.12
CA LEU A 121 -15.75 -5.01 11.26
C LEU A 121 -16.37 -6.10 12.12
N ALA A 122 -17.07 -7.06 11.49
CA ALA A 122 -17.66 -8.19 12.21
C ALA A 122 -16.59 -9.08 12.87
N LEU A 123 -15.54 -9.45 12.14
CA LEU A 123 -14.41 -10.22 12.68
C LEU A 123 -13.80 -9.53 13.89
N SER A 124 -13.47 -8.24 13.77
CA SER A 124 -12.77 -7.51 14.82
C SER A 124 -13.66 -7.34 16.04
N ALA A 125 -14.96 -7.05 15.86
CA ALA A 125 -15.92 -7.02 16.96
C ALA A 125 -15.95 -8.34 17.75
N ILE A 126 -16.08 -9.47 17.05
CA ILE A 126 -16.07 -10.82 17.65
C ILE A 126 -14.73 -11.09 18.33
N HIS A 127 -13.60 -10.82 17.65
CA HIS A 127 -12.26 -11.05 18.20
C HIS A 127 -12.04 -10.28 19.50
N GLN A 128 -12.33 -8.98 19.52
CA GLN A 128 -12.17 -8.10 20.68
C GLN A 128 -13.11 -8.51 21.82
N HIS A 129 -14.35 -8.88 21.51
CA HIS A 129 -15.30 -9.35 22.52
C HIS A 129 -14.82 -10.65 23.17
N LEU A 130 -14.40 -11.64 22.38
CA LEU A 130 -13.87 -12.90 22.91
C LEU A 130 -12.59 -12.70 23.73
N VAL A 131 -11.76 -11.69 23.42
CA VAL A 131 -10.60 -11.34 24.25
C VAL A 131 -11.05 -10.79 25.61
N LYS A 132 -12.03 -9.88 25.62
CA LYS A 132 -12.59 -9.29 26.85
C LYS A 132 -13.24 -10.34 27.74
N GLU A 133 -13.95 -11.31 27.15
CA GLU A 133 -14.57 -12.43 27.87
C GLU A 133 -13.58 -13.55 28.26
N GLY A 134 -12.30 -13.46 27.87
CA GLY A 134 -11.29 -14.48 28.17
C GLY A 134 -11.47 -15.80 27.38
N LEU A 135 -12.25 -15.78 26.29
CA LEU A 135 -12.59 -16.95 25.47
C LEU A 135 -11.81 -17.02 24.15
N ARG A 136 -11.08 -15.98 23.75
CA ARG A 136 -10.39 -15.97 22.43
C ARG A 136 -9.35 -17.10 22.28
N THR A 137 -8.75 -17.58 23.37
CA THR A 137 -7.80 -18.69 23.34
C THR A 137 -8.46 -20.06 23.19
N THR A 138 -9.78 -20.17 23.35
CA THR A 138 -10.51 -21.44 23.27
C THR A 138 -11.17 -21.66 21.91
N ALA A 139 -11.09 -20.70 20.99
CA ALA A 139 -11.72 -20.77 19.69
C ALA A 139 -10.80 -20.24 18.58
N GLY A 140 -10.92 -20.85 17.40
CA GLY A 140 -10.32 -20.34 16.18
C GLY A 140 -11.29 -19.50 15.37
N LEU A 141 -10.78 -18.48 14.69
CA LEU A 141 -11.57 -17.58 13.84
C LEU A 141 -11.18 -17.74 12.38
N VAL A 142 -12.13 -18.17 11.56
CA VAL A 142 -11.98 -18.32 10.10
C VAL A 142 -12.96 -17.36 9.43
N VAL A 143 -12.50 -16.62 8.41
CA VAL A 143 -13.37 -15.69 7.67
C VAL A 143 -13.68 -16.24 6.30
N GLU A 144 -14.95 -16.41 5.98
CA GLU A 144 -15.43 -16.71 4.64
C GLU A 144 -16.07 -15.44 4.06
N THR A 145 -15.43 -14.81 3.08
CA THR A 145 -15.90 -13.50 2.60
C THR A 145 -15.78 -13.32 1.09
N GLY A 146 -16.79 -12.67 0.51
CA GLY A 146 -16.76 -12.21 -0.88
C GLY A 146 -15.91 -10.96 -1.11
N SER A 147 -15.55 -10.24 -0.03
CA SER A 147 -14.86 -8.95 -0.11
C SER A 147 -13.33 -9.06 -0.22
N ALA A 148 -12.74 -10.15 0.28
CA ALA A 148 -11.29 -10.35 0.27
C ALA A 148 -10.78 -10.79 -1.12
N ARG A 149 -9.87 -10.00 -1.71
CA ARG A 149 -9.37 -10.17 -3.08
C ARG A 149 -7.94 -9.68 -3.30
N GLU A 150 -7.47 -8.73 -2.49
CA GLU A 150 -6.13 -8.17 -2.56
C GLU A 150 -5.34 -8.50 -1.30
N VAL A 151 -4.01 -8.53 -1.40
CA VAL A 151 -3.10 -8.85 -0.29
C VAL A 151 -3.43 -8.07 0.98
N HIS A 152 -3.77 -6.78 0.85
CA HIS A 152 -4.09 -5.93 1.99
C HIS A 152 -5.33 -6.42 2.75
N HIS A 153 -6.38 -6.90 2.07
CA HIS A 153 -7.59 -7.42 2.72
C HIS A 153 -7.25 -8.60 3.65
N PHE A 154 -6.41 -9.54 3.20
CA PHE A 154 -5.96 -10.66 4.03
C PHE A 154 -5.09 -10.18 5.21
N ALA A 155 -4.20 -9.22 4.98
CA ALA A 155 -3.35 -8.69 6.04
C ALA A 155 -4.15 -7.96 7.12
N VAL A 156 -5.19 -7.22 6.74
CA VAL A 156 -6.04 -6.53 7.71
C VAL A 156 -6.89 -7.56 8.48
N LEU A 157 -7.52 -8.53 7.82
CA LEU A 157 -8.24 -9.61 8.50
C LEU A 157 -7.34 -10.39 9.48
N ALA A 158 -6.11 -10.72 9.07
CA ALA A 158 -5.13 -11.35 9.94
C ALA A 158 -4.80 -10.46 11.15
N GLY A 159 -4.47 -9.19 10.91
CA GLY A 159 -4.10 -8.24 11.96
C GLY A 159 -5.19 -8.02 13.01
N TYR A 160 -6.45 -8.27 12.67
CA TYR A 160 -7.61 -8.19 13.57
C TYR A 160 -8.19 -9.56 13.97
N GLY A 161 -7.43 -10.64 13.79
CA GLY A 161 -7.64 -11.91 14.51
C GLY A 161 -8.07 -13.11 13.68
N ALA A 162 -8.12 -13.01 12.35
CA ALA A 162 -8.40 -14.17 11.48
C ALA A 162 -7.19 -15.12 11.42
N GLU A 163 -7.41 -16.37 11.80
CA GLU A 163 -6.39 -17.43 11.67
C GLU A 163 -6.31 -17.98 10.25
N ALA A 164 -7.41 -17.91 9.51
CA ALA A 164 -7.49 -18.25 8.10
C ALA A 164 -8.64 -17.48 7.40
N VAL A 165 -8.55 -17.35 6.08
CA VAL A 165 -9.50 -16.63 5.23
C VAL A 165 -9.81 -17.46 3.98
N HIS A 166 -11.08 -17.65 3.70
CA HIS A 166 -11.59 -18.19 2.44
C HIS A 166 -12.21 -17.06 1.59
N PRO A 167 -11.54 -16.63 0.52
CA PRO A 167 -12.03 -15.58 -0.38
C PRO A 167 -12.93 -16.16 -1.47
N TYR A 168 -14.12 -16.65 -1.11
CA TYR A 168 -14.92 -17.49 -2.01
C TYR A 168 -15.22 -16.82 -3.34
N LEU A 169 -15.64 -15.54 -3.32
CA LEU A 169 -16.06 -14.83 -4.53
C LEU A 169 -14.86 -14.61 -5.47
N ALA A 170 -13.69 -14.26 -4.92
CA ALA A 170 -12.48 -14.12 -5.72
C ALA A 170 -12.09 -15.45 -6.40
N MET A 171 -12.23 -16.59 -5.70
CA MET A 171 -11.96 -17.90 -6.28
C MET A 171 -12.97 -18.30 -7.35
N GLU A 172 -14.26 -18.03 -7.13
CA GLU A 172 -15.32 -18.23 -8.12
C GLU A 172 -15.10 -17.38 -9.37
N THR A 173 -14.74 -16.09 -9.20
CA THR A 173 -14.35 -15.20 -10.31
C THR A 173 -13.15 -15.74 -11.07
N LEU A 174 -12.13 -16.27 -10.39
CA LEU A 174 -10.96 -16.87 -11.05
C LEU A 174 -11.33 -18.12 -11.86
N ALA A 175 -12.28 -18.93 -11.37
CA ALA A 175 -12.75 -20.12 -12.07
C ALA A 175 -13.53 -19.77 -13.34
N GLU A 176 -14.25 -18.65 -13.34
CA GLU A 176 -14.89 -18.11 -14.54
C GLU A 176 -13.87 -17.52 -15.51
N LEU A 177 -12.99 -16.63 -15.04
CA LEU A 177 -11.98 -15.97 -15.86
C LEU A 177 -10.99 -16.96 -16.50
N SER A 178 -10.63 -18.05 -15.81
CA SER A 178 -9.67 -19.03 -16.33
C SER A 178 -10.14 -19.68 -17.64
N ARG A 179 -11.45 -19.71 -17.90
CA ARG A 179 -12.01 -20.26 -19.15
C ARG A 179 -11.72 -19.38 -20.37
N GLY A 180 -11.48 -18.09 -20.17
CA GLY A 180 -11.21 -17.11 -21.24
C GLY A 180 -9.76 -16.65 -21.35
N LEU A 181 -8.87 -17.09 -20.45
CA LEU A 181 -7.46 -16.69 -20.46
C LEU A 181 -6.64 -17.54 -21.46
N PRO A 182 -5.69 -16.93 -22.18
CA PRO A 182 -4.81 -17.67 -23.09
C PRO A 182 -3.84 -18.57 -22.31
N GLY A 183 -3.53 -19.76 -22.87
CA GLY A 183 -2.44 -20.63 -22.40
C GLY A 183 -2.83 -21.82 -21.52
N ASP A 184 -3.98 -22.47 -21.77
CA ASP A 184 -4.44 -23.70 -21.09
C ASP A 184 -4.33 -23.64 -19.55
N LEU A 185 -4.66 -22.49 -18.96
CA LEU A 185 -4.61 -22.30 -17.52
C LEU A 185 -5.83 -22.98 -16.85
N SER A 186 -5.62 -24.13 -16.21
CA SER A 186 -6.68 -24.77 -15.43
C SER A 186 -7.12 -23.90 -14.25
N THR A 187 -8.38 -24.05 -13.82
CA THR A 187 -8.92 -23.37 -12.64
C THR A 187 -8.07 -23.62 -11.40
N ASP A 188 -7.63 -24.86 -11.18
CA ASP A 188 -6.74 -25.20 -10.05
C ASP A 188 -5.42 -24.44 -10.11
N LYS A 189 -4.84 -24.28 -11.31
CA LYS A 189 -3.59 -23.52 -11.48
C LYS A 189 -3.81 -22.03 -11.25
N ALA A 190 -4.95 -21.48 -11.68
CA ALA A 190 -5.32 -20.09 -11.42
C ALA A 190 -5.46 -19.83 -9.92
N VAL A 191 -6.21 -20.67 -9.21
CA VAL A 191 -6.39 -20.60 -7.74
C VAL A 191 -5.05 -20.77 -7.01
N TYR A 192 -4.19 -21.72 -7.45
CA TYR A 192 -2.85 -21.90 -6.91
C TYR A 192 -1.99 -20.64 -7.07
N ASN A 193 -1.97 -20.04 -8.27
CA ASN A 193 -1.18 -18.84 -8.56
C ASN A 193 -1.65 -17.64 -7.74
N TYR A 194 -2.98 -17.43 -7.64
CA TYR A 194 -3.58 -16.40 -6.81
C TYR A 194 -3.18 -16.59 -5.34
N THR A 195 -3.38 -17.79 -4.81
CA THR A 195 -3.06 -18.10 -3.42
C THR A 195 -1.57 -17.90 -3.11
N LYS A 196 -0.69 -18.33 -4.01
CA LYS A 196 0.75 -18.10 -3.91
C LYS A 196 1.11 -16.62 -3.95
N ALA A 197 0.42 -15.82 -4.76
CA ALA A 197 0.63 -14.37 -4.83
C ALA A 197 0.19 -13.68 -3.53
N ILE A 198 -0.96 -14.05 -2.97
CA ILE A 198 -1.41 -13.58 -1.66
C ILE A 198 -0.41 -13.96 -0.58
N GLY A 199 0.05 -15.22 -0.54
CA GLY A 199 1.06 -15.66 0.43
C GLY A 199 2.36 -14.86 0.37
N LYS A 200 2.93 -14.68 -0.84
CA LYS A 200 4.11 -13.82 -1.02
C LYS A 200 3.84 -12.37 -0.60
N GLY A 201 2.65 -11.87 -0.89
CA GLY A 201 2.21 -10.54 -0.48
C GLY A 201 2.09 -10.39 1.05
N LEU A 202 1.60 -11.40 1.75
CA LEU A 202 1.53 -11.43 3.22
C LEU A 202 2.94 -11.41 3.82
N SER A 203 3.83 -12.29 3.36
CA SER A 203 5.25 -12.26 3.78
C SER A 203 5.86 -10.88 3.56
N LYS A 204 5.54 -10.26 2.42
CA LYS A 204 5.99 -8.91 2.10
C LYS A 204 5.43 -7.84 3.04
N ILE A 205 4.16 -7.91 3.46
CA ILE A 205 3.59 -6.94 4.41
C ILE A 205 4.19 -7.15 5.81
N MET A 206 4.28 -8.39 6.29
CA MET A 206 4.85 -8.70 7.60
C MET A 206 6.31 -8.25 7.71
N SER A 207 7.09 -8.46 6.64
CA SER A 207 8.50 -8.11 6.62
C SER A 207 8.77 -6.60 6.70
N LYS A 208 7.79 -5.74 6.33
CA LYS A 208 7.89 -4.27 6.48
C LYS A 208 8.10 -3.84 7.92
N MET A 209 7.57 -4.61 8.87
CA MET A 209 7.69 -4.37 10.32
C MET A 209 8.69 -5.34 10.97
N GLY A 210 9.39 -6.16 10.19
CA GLY A 210 10.32 -7.18 10.69
C GLY A 210 9.63 -8.36 11.37
N VAL A 211 8.38 -8.67 11.01
CA VAL A 211 7.64 -9.82 11.52
C VAL A 211 7.86 -11.03 10.61
N SER A 212 8.27 -12.15 11.19
CA SER A 212 8.61 -13.37 10.45
C SER A 212 7.44 -14.34 10.27
N THR A 213 6.50 -14.40 11.21
CA THR A 213 5.47 -15.45 11.24
C THR A 213 4.07 -14.87 11.21
N TYR A 214 3.17 -15.52 10.45
CA TYR A 214 1.76 -15.17 10.42
C TYR A 214 1.11 -15.25 11.80
N MET A 215 1.49 -16.24 12.62
CA MET A 215 0.98 -16.40 13.98
C MET A 215 1.28 -15.19 14.88
N SER A 216 2.46 -14.56 14.74
CA SER A 216 2.82 -13.35 15.50
C SER A 216 2.16 -12.10 14.92
N TYR A 217 1.86 -12.09 13.62
CA TYR A 217 1.17 -11.00 12.96
C TYR A 217 -0.35 -11.02 13.25
N CYS A 218 -0.93 -12.20 13.43
CA CYS A 218 -2.34 -12.39 13.70
C CYS A 218 -2.75 -11.73 15.03
N GLY A 219 -3.69 -10.78 14.97
CA GLY A 219 -4.14 -10.00 16.13
C GLY A 219 -3.16 -8.90 16.58
N ALA A 220 -2.05 -8.66 15.87
CA ALA A 220 -1.05 -7.67 16.26
C ALA A 220 -1.44 -6.21 15.93
N GLN A 221 -2.49 -6.01 15.11
CA GLN A 221 -3.00 -4.68 14.75
C GLN A 221 -1.93 -3.69 14.25
N LEU A 222 -1.03 -4.14 13.37
CA LEU A 222 0.04 -3.30 12.80
C LEU A 222 -0.49 -2.37 11.69
N PHE A 223 -1.48 -1.56 12.04
CA PHE A 223 -2.20 -0.64 11.15
C PHE A 223 -2.46 0.70 11.84
N GLU A 224 -2.69 1.73 11.03
CA GLU A 224 -3.20 3.04 11.47
C GLU A 224 -4.52 3.30 10.74
N ALA A 225 -5.54 3.76 11.49
CA ALA A 225 -6.83 4.13 10.93
C ALA A 225 -6.86 5.63 10.63
N ILE A 226 -7.18 6.00 9.39
CA ILE A 226 -7.36 7.39 8.96
C ILE A 226 -8.81 7.55 8.51
N GLY A 227 -9.52 8.51 9.09
CA GLY A 227 -10.92 8.81 8.76
C GLY A 227 -11.96 7.97 9.52
N LEU A 228 -11.58 7.32 10.63
CA LEU A 228 -12.51 6.62 11.53
C LEU A 228 -12.57 7.33 12.88
N ASN A 229 -13.75 7.52 13.45
CA ASN A 229 -13.86 8.18 14.75
C ASN A 229 -13.35 7.30 15.90
N ARG A 230 -12.97 7.96 17.01
CA ARG A 230 -12.40 7.26 18.18
C ARG A 230 -13.36 6.27 18.81
N ASP A 231 -14.65 6.54 18.83
CA ASP A 231 -15.65 5.66 19.46
C ASP A 231 -15.74 4.32 18.72
N THR A 232 -15.76 4.35 17.39
CA THR A 232 -15.77 3.14 16.55
C THR A 232 -14.46 2.36 16.72
N VAL A 233 -13.32 3.06 16.72
CA VAL A 233 -12.02 2.41 16.94
C VAL A 233 -11.91 1.81 18.34
N ALA A 234 -12.32 2.53 19.38
CA ALA A 234 -12.28 2.04 20.76
C ALA A 234 -13.19 0.82 20.99
N LYS A 235 -14.32 0.76 20.28
CA LYS A 235 -15.29 -0.34 20.41
C LYS A 235 -14.88 -1.57 19.60
N PHE A 236 -14.50 -1.38 18.34
CA PHE A 236 -14.34 -2.48 17.38
C PHE A 236 -12.90 -2.75 16.95
N PHE A 237 -11.98 -1.81 17.13
CA PHE A 237 -10.57 -1.92 16.72
C PHE A 237 -9.63 -1.48 17.86
N THR A 238 -9.93 -1.88 19.10
CA THR A 238 -9.31 -1.37 20.33
C THR A 238 -7.79 -1.34 20.24
N GLY A 239 -7.17 -0.19 20.48
CA GLY A 239 -5.71 -0.02 20.47
C GLY A 239 -5.11 0.43 19.13
N THR A 240 -5.89 0.46 18.05
CA THR A 240 -5.45 1.04 16.77
C THR A 240 -5.40 2.57 16.86
N ALA A 241 -4.35 3.18 16.30
CA ALA A 241 -4.21 4.63 16.27
C ALA A 241 -5.19 5.26 15.25
N SER A 242 -5.83 6.37 15.64
CA SER A 242 -6.59 7.22 14.71
C SER A 242 -6.47 8.69 15.08
N GLN A 243 -5.57 9.38 14.40
CA GLN A 243 -5.28 10.80 14.67
C GLN A 243 -6.18 11.75 13.88
N VAL A 244 -6.61 11.31 12.71
CA VAL A 244 -7.56 12.04 11.86
C VAL A 244 -8.85 11.23 11.87
N GLU A 245 -9.83 11.73 12.62
CA GLU A 245 -11.14 11.08 12.80
C GLU A 245 -12.04 11.27 11.58
N GLY A 246 -13.18 10.58 11.57
CA GLY A 246 -14.15 10.67 10.48
C GLY A 246 -15.38 9.81 10.74
N MET A 247 -15.63 8.86 9.85
CA MET A 247 -16.81 8.00 9.86
C MET A 247 -16.92 7.16 11.13
N GLY A 248 -18.15 6.96 11.59
CA GLY A 248 -18.49 5.99 12.61
C GLY A 248 -19.03 4.69 12.02
N VAL A 249 -19.49 3.80 12.90
CA VAL A 249 -20.05 2.49 12.51
C VAL A 249 -21.28 2.61 11.62
N PHE A 250 -22.10 3.65 11.81
CA PHE A 250 -23.31 3.87 11.03
C PHE A 250 -22.99 4.34 9.60
N GLU A 251 -22.03 5.24 9.42
CA GLU A 251 -21.58 5.66 8.09
C GLU A 251 -20.91 4.51 7.34
N ILE A 252 -20.13 3.65 8.03
CA ILE A 252 -19.59 2.42 7.45
C ILE A 252 -20.72 1.51 6.95
N ALA A 253 -21.79 1.37 7.72
CA ALA A 253 -22.95 0.57 7.32
C ALA A 253 -23.73 1.21 6.16
N GLU A 254 -23.86 2.54 6.12
CA GLU A 254 -24.51 3.24 5.00
C GLU A 254 -23.73 3.05 3.69
N GLU A 255 -22.40 3.05 3.73
CA GLU A 255 -21.60 2.74 2.53
C GLU A 255 -21.81 1.30 2.04
N ALA A 256 -21.91 0.33 2.95
CA ALA A 256 -22.27 -1.05 2.59
C ALA A 256 -23.68 -1.13 1.98
N LEU A 257 -24.65 -0.40 2.54
CA LEU A 257 -26.02 -0.31 2.02
C LEU A 257 -26.09 0.35 0.65
N ARG A 258 -25.31 1.40 0.41
CA ARG A 258 -25.24 2.08 -0.89
C ARG A 258 -24.76 1.13 -1.98
N MET A 259 -23.69 0.40 -1.71
CA MET A 259 -23.16 -0.63 -2.61
C MET A 259 -24.16 -1.78 -2.81
N HIS A 260 -24.82 -2.23 -1.75
CA HIS A 260 -25.86 -3.27 -1.81
C HIS A 260 -27.03 -2.85 -2.71
N ARG A 261 -27.58 -1.65 -2.50
CA ARG A 261 -28.68 -1.12 -3.31
C ARG A 261 -28.27 -0.99 -4.79
N ALA A 262 -27.04 -0.57 -5.07
CA ALA A 262 -26.54 -0.51 -6.45
C ALA A 262 -26.45 -1.90 -7.10
N ALA A 263 -25.90 -2.88 -6.38
CA ALA A 263 -25.74 -4.25 -6.87
C ALA A 263 -27.08 -4.98 -7.16
N PHE A 264 -28.14 -4.63 -6.43
CA PHE A 264 -29.50 -5.16 -6.63
C PHE A 264 -30.44 -4.18 -7.35
N SER A 265 -29.91 -3.12 -7.98
CA SER A 265 -30.70 -2.17 -8.75
C SER A 265 -30.98 -2.66 -10.17
N ASP A 266 -31.95 -2.03 -10.83
CA ASP A 266 -32.25 -2.26 -12.25
C ASP A 266 -31.30 -1.45 -13.18
N ASP A 267 -30.12 -1.04 -12.70
CA ASP A 267 -29.16 -0.30 -13.54
C ASP A 267 -28.67 -1.19 -14.70
N PRO A 268 -28.98 -0.83 -15.96
CA PRO A 268 -28.63 -1.66 -17.11
C PRO A 268 -27.11 -1.75 -17.34
N VAL A 269 -26.32 -0.81 -16.82
CA VAL A 269 -24.85 -0.85 -16.90
C VAL A 269 -24.32 -1.94 -15.96
N LEU A 270 -24.83 -2.00 -14.73
CA LEU A 270 -24.39 -2.95 -13.72
C LEU A 270 -24.94 -4.37 -13.93
N ALA A 271 -25.97 -4.52 -14.77
CA ALA A 271 -26.56 -5.82 -15.09
C ALA A 271 -25.58 -6.83 -15.70
N ASN A 272 -24.59 -6.38 -16.47
CA ASN A 272 -23.64 -7.26 -17.16
C ASN A 272 -22.18 -6.83 -17.05
N MET A 273 -21.89 -5.70 -16.38
CA MET A 273 -20.54 -5.16 -16.25
C MET A 273 -20.35 -4.53 -14.87
N LEU A 274 -19.13 -4.59 -14.34
CA LEU A 274 -18.76 -3.81 -13.16
C LEU A 274 -18.57 -2.34 -13.54
N ASP A 275 -18.65 -1.45 -12.55
CA ASP A 275 -18.30 -0.04 -12.75
C ASP A 275 -16.86 0.11 -13.29
N ALA A 276 -16.64 1.16 -14.08
CA ALA A 276 -15.37 1.41 -14.73
C ALA A 276 -14.23 1.66 -13.74
N GLY A 277 -14.55 2.10 -12.51
CA GLY A 277 -13.57 2.44 -11.48
C GLY A 277 -12.66 3.60 -11.89
N GLY A 278 -11.53 3.73 -11.20
CA GLY A 278 -10.55 4.79 -11.47
C GLY A 278 -9.48 4.93 -10.40
N GLU A 279 -9.37 4.00 -9.48
CA GLU A 279 -8.55 4.08 -8.27
C GLU A 279 -7.05 4.05 -8.61
N TYR A 280 -6.67 3.22 -9.58
CA TYR A 280 -5.26 3.04 -9.96
C TYR A 280 -4.78 3.99 -11.07
N ALA A 281 -5.69 4.45 -11.92
CA ALA A 281 -5.37 5.30 -13.05
C ALA A 281 -6.56 6.19 -13.40
N TRP A 282 -6.26 7.43 -13.79
CA TRP A 282 -7.29 8.38 -14.20
C TRP A 282 -8.13 7.82 -15.35
N ARG A 283 -9.45 7.93 -15.20
CA ARG A 283 -10.45 7.64 -16.22
C ARG A 283 -11.45 8.79 -16.29
N VAL A 284 -12.05 9.01 -17.45
CA VAL A 284 -13.01 10.09 -17.67
C VAL A 284 -14.22 10.02 -16.73
N ARG A 285 -14.67 8.81 -16.40
CA ARG A 285 -15.80 8.54 -15.49
C ARG A 285 -15.38 7.84 -14.20
N GLY A 286 -14.10 7.93 -13.84
CA GLY A 286 -13.57 7.28 -12.64
C GLY A 286 -13.41 8.24 -11.47
N GLU A 287 -12.71 7.76 -10.45
CA GLU A 287 -12.27 8.56 -9.31
C GLU A 287 -11.51 9.84 -9.72
N ASP A 288 -11.58 10.86 -8.87
CA ASP A 288 -10.84 12.11 -9.06
C ASP A 288 -9.34 11.90 -8.81
N HIS A 289 -8.49 12.47 -9.69
CA HIS A 289 -7.02 12.44 -9.54
C HIS A 289 -6.45 13.86 -9.50
N MET A 290 -5.40 14.05 -8.69
CA MET A 290 -4.65 15.30 -8.65
C MET A 290 -3.95 15.59 -10.00
N TRP A 291 -3.45 14.55 -10.67
CA TRP A 291 -2.83 14.67 -11.98
C TRP A 291 -3.81 14.23 -13.07
N THR A 292 -4.39 15.21 -13.76
CA THR A 292 -5.27 15.01 -14.92
C THR A 292 -4.57 15.38 -16.22
N PRO A 293 -5.06 14.91 -17.39
CA PRO A 293 -4.52 15.33 -18.68
C PRO A 293 -4.46 16.86 -18.85
N ASP A 294 -5.51 17.57 -18.42
CA ASP A 294 -5.59 19.03 -18.51
C ASP A 294 -4.56 19.74 -17.61
N ALA A 295 -4.41 19.27 -16.37
CA ALA A 295 -3.43 19.84 -15.45
C ALA A 295 -2.00 19.65 -15.97
N ILE A 296 -1.69 18.46 -16.51
CA ILE A 296 -0.38 18.15 -17.09
C ILE A 296 -0.15 19.01 -18.34
N ALA A 297 -1.12 19.11 -19.24
CA ALA A 297 -1.00 19.89 -20.48
C ALA A 297 -0.74 21.36 -20.19
N LYS A 298 -1.47 21.96 -19.25
CA LYS A 298 -1.28 23.37 -18.86
C LYS A 298 0.08 23.63 -18.23
N LEU A 299 0.55 22.75 -17.33
CA LEU A 299 1.88 22.87 -16.73
C LEU A 299 3.00 22.78 -17.78
N GLN A 300 2.88 21.84 -18.73
CA GLN A 300 3.85 21.70 -19.81
C GLN A 300 3.84 22.91 -20.75
N HIS A 301 2.65 23.42 -21.09
CA HIS A 301 2.55 24.58 -21.98
C HIS A 301 3.08 25.85 -21.31
N SER A 302 2.74 26.11 -20.04
CA SER A 302 3.18 27.29 -19.30
C SER A 302 4.71 27.33 -19.16
N THR A 303 5.33 26.18 -18.88
CA THR A 303 6.79 26.09 -18.72
C THR A 303 7.54 26.18 -20.05
N ARG A 304 7.04 25.55 -21.12
CA ARG A 304 7.68 25.63 -22.46
C ARG A 304 7.55 27.01 -23.11
N SER A 305 6.42 27.67 -22.94
CA SER A 305 6.15 29.00 -23.54
C SER A 305 6.54 30.17 -22.64
N ASN A 306 6.98 29.89 -21.40
CA ASN A 306 7.21 30.90 -20.37
C ASN A 306 6.00 31.84 -20.16
N ASN A 307 4.80 31.25 -20.09
CA ASN A 307 3.53 31.98 -20.01
C ASN A 307 2.92 31.89 -18.60
N TRP A 308 2.92 33.01 -17.89
CA TRP A 308 2.35 33.14 -16.55
C TRP A 308 0.84 32.88 -16.49
N ASN A 309 0.08 33.34 -17.48
CA ASN A 309 -1.38 33.18 -17.47
C ASN A 309 -1.77 31.70 -17.54
N THR A 310 -1.10 30.92 -18.39
CA THR A 310 -1.29 29.46 -18.46
C THR A 310 -0.87 28.79 -17.14
N TYR A 311 0.20 29.26 -16.49
CA TYR A 311 0.58 28.73 -15.17
C TYR A 311 -0.49 29.03 -14.11
N LYS A 312 -1.09 30.22 -14.15
CA LYS A 312 -2.18 30.60 -13.25
C LYS A 312 -3.40 29.71 -13.45
N GLU A 313 -3.74 29.36 -14.68
CA GLU A 313 -4.81 28.38 -14.96
C GLU A 313 -4.47 26.99 -14.41
N TYR A 314 -3.23 26.52 -14.58
CA TYR A 314 -2.77 25.27 -13.97
C TYR A 314 -2.89 25.33 -12.43
N ALA A 315 -2.37 26.39 -11.81
CA ALA A 315 -2.39 26.57 -10.37
C ALA A 315 -3.83 26.61 -9.84
N GLN A 316 -4.74 27.26 -10.58
CA GLN A 316 -6.16 27.29 -10.24
C GLN A 316 -6.77 25.89 -10.31
N LEU A 317 -6.50 25.10 -11.37
CA LEU A 317 -6.98 23.71 -11.43
C LEU A 317 -6.55 22.88 -10.22
N ILE A 318 -5.26 22.96 -9.83
CA ILE A 318 -4.72 22.22 -8.69
C ILE A 318 -5.26 22.75 -7.35
N ASN A 319 -5.49 24.06 -7.25
CA ASN A 319 -5.99 24.68 -6.02
C ASN A 319 -7.49 24.44 -5.83
N ASP A 320 -8.29 24.51 -6.89
CA ASP A 320 -9.72 24.20 -6.85
C ASP A 320 -9.96 22.71 -6.60
N GLN A 321 -9.07 21.84 -7.09
CA GLN A 321 -9.03 20.42 -6.73
C GLN A 321 -8.87 20.17 -5.23
N ASN A 322 -8.21 21.06 -4.48
CA ASN A 322 -8.14 20.93 -3.01
C ASN A 322 -9.53 21.08 -2.36
N ARG A 323 -10.49 21.74 -3.03
CA ARG A 323 -11.89 21.83 -2.59
C ARG A 323 -12.70 20.56 -2.89
N ARG A 324 -12.19 19.66 -3.73
CA ARG A 324 -12.75 18.31 -3.94
C ARG A 324 -12.28 17.31 -2.88
N HIS A 325 -11.70 17.81 -1.77
CA HIS A 325 -11.30 17.03 -0.59
C HIS A 325 -10.34 15.85 -0.86
N MET A 326 -9.52 15.90 -1.91
CA MET A 326 -8.55 14.83 -2.24
C MET A 326 -7.35 14.74 -1.27
N THR A 327 -7.04 15.80 -0.52
CA THR A 327 -5.92 15.83 0.42
C THR A 327 -6.29 16.55 1.71
N LEU A 328 -5.70 16.15 2.84
CA LEU A 328 -5.95 16.80 4.14
C LEU A 328 -5.65 18.30 4.13
N ARG A 329 -4.60 18.74 3.41
CA ARG A 329 -4.28 20.17 3.30
C ARG A 329 -5.38 21.01 2.62
N GLY A 330 -6.26 20.37 1.84
CA GLY A 330 -7.41 21.04 1.23
C GLY A 330 -8.56 21.36 2.18
N LEU A 331 -8.53 20.81 3.41
CA LEU A 331 -9.48 21.13 4.47
C LEU A 331 -9.13 22.42 5.22
N PHE A 332 -7.98 23.02 4.94
CA PHE A 332 -7.50 24.24 5.60
C PHE A 332 -7.66 25.46 4.68
N GLU A 333 -7.96 26.60 5.30
CA GLU A 333 -7.90 27.91 4.66
C GLU A 333 -7.00 28.86 5.46
N PHE A 334 -6.38 29.81 4.76
CA PHE A 334 -5.62 30.87 5.41
C PHE A 334 -6.60 31.93 5.92
N LYS A 335 -6.58 32.21 7.23
CA LYS A 335 -7.27 33.37 7.79
C LYS A 335 -6.43 34.62 7.56
N ILE A 336 -6.78 35.37 6.52
CA ILE A 336 -6.04 36.57 6.10
C ILE A 336 -6.72 37.82 6.66
N ASP A 337 -5.93 38.74 7.22
CA ASP A 337 -6.35 40.08 7.64
C ASP A 337 -5.93 41.09 6.55
N PRO A 338 -6.87 41.63 5.74
CA PRO A 338 -6.54 42.54 4.65
C PRO A 338 -5.83 43.82 5.11
N SER A 339 -6.02 44.23 6.37
CA SER A 339 -5.37 45.44 6.91
C SER A 339 -3.86 45.29 7.10
N LYS A 340 -3.36 44.04 7.09
CA LYS A 340 -1.94 43.69 7.23
C LYS A 340 -1.30 43.23 5.93
N ALA A 341 -1.99 43.37 4.80
CA ALA A 341 -1.42 43.05 3.50
C ALA A 341 -0.27 44.00 3.18
N ILE A 342 0.83 43.45 2.69
CA ILE A 342 2.01 44.21 2.26
C ILE A 342 2.12 44.21 0.73
N PRO A 343 2.74 45.24 0.13
CA PRO A 343 3.15 45.24 -1.26
C PRO A 343 4.03 44.02 -1.62
N ILE A 344 3.90 43.49 -2.85
CA ILE A 344 4.63 42.28 -3.29
C ILE A 344 6.15 42.49 -3.35
N ASP A 345 6.60 43.73 -3.53
CA ASP A 345 8.01 44.15 -3.53
C ASP A 345 8.63 44.13 -2.14
N GLU A 346 7.83 44.12 -1.07
CA GLU A 346 8.30 43.88 0.30
C GLU A 346 8.47 42.39 0.62
N VAL A 347 7.92 41.49 -0.21
CA VAL A 347 8.07 40.04 -0.04
C VAL A 347 9.48 39.61 -0.47
N GLU A 348 10.01 38.59 0.23
CA GLU A 348 11.28 37.95 -0.12
C GLU A 348 11.35 37.62 -1.62
N PRO A 349 12.39 38.07 -2.35
CA PRO A 349 12.49 37.82 -3.79
C PRO A 349 12.43 36.33 -4.14
N ALA A 350 11.75 35.99 -5.23
CA ALA A 350 11.60 34.60 -5.68
C ALA A 350 12.95 33.86 -5.81
N LYS A 351 14.02 34.56 -6.26
CA LYS A 351 15.39 34.02 -6.36
C LYS A 351 16.00 33.56 -5.03
N GLU A 352 15.52 34.08 -3.91
CA GLU A 352 15.95 33.66 -2.56
C GLU A 352 15.07 32.50 -2.07
N ILE A 353 13.76 32.56 -2.33
CA ILE A 353 12.80 31.50 -1.98
C ILE A 353 13.18 30.17 -2.65
N VAL A 354 13.52 30.18 -3.94
CA VAL A 354 13.85 28.95 -4.70
C VAL A 354 15.08 28.22 -4.18
N LYS A 355 15.96 28.87 -3.41
CA LYS A 355 17.11 28.21 -2.76
C LYS A 355 16.66 27.19 -1.71
N ARG A 356 15.43 27.31 -1.20
CA ARG A 356 14.80 26.36 -0.29
C ARG A 356 14.29 25.11 -1.01
N PHE A 357 14.13 25.16 -2.33
CA PHE A 357 13.59 24.05 -3.10
C PHE A 357 14.65 22.97 -3.33
N ALA A 358 14.20 21.73 -3.24
CA ALA A 358 14.98 20.57 -3.63
C ALA A 358 14.14 19.68 -4.54
N THR A 359 14.76 19.11 -5.59
CA THR A 359 14.07 18.08 -6.37
C THR A 359 13.93 16.80 -5.56
N GLY A 360 12.90 16.02 -5.84
CA GLY A 360 12.76 14.67 -5.29
C GLY A 360 13.98 13.79 -5.62
N ALA A 361 14.24 12.80 -4.76
CA ALA A 361 15.32 11.83 -4.92
C ALA A 361 14.89 10.76 -5.95
N MET A 362 15.24 10.97 -7.22
CA MET A 362 14.88 10.07 -8.32
C MET A 362 16.14 9.44 -8.91
N SER A 363 16.26 8.12 -8.81
CA SER A 363 17.51 7.43 -9.18
C SER A 363 17.80 7.50 -10.69
N LEU A 364 19.06 7.71 -11.05
CA LEU A 364 19.54 7.43 -12.40
C LEU A 364 19.32 5.94 -12.72
N GLY A 365 18.59 5.66 -13.80
CA GLY A 365 18.07 4.33 -14.15
C GLY A 365 16.55 4.23 -13.96
N SER A 366 15.98 4.86 -12.92
CA SER A 366 14.52 5.04 -12.83
C SER A 366 14.03 6.12 -13.81
N ILE A 367 14.80 7.21 -13.92
CA ILE A 367 14.69 8.23 -14.95
C ILE A 367 15.93 8.20 -15.86
N SER A 368 15.84 8.81 -17.03
CA SER A 368 16.94 8.84 -17.99
C SER A 368 18.10 9.74 -17.53
N THR A 369 19.26 9.58 -18.15
CA THR A 369 20.45 10.42 -17.91
C THR A 369 20.15 11.89 -18.13
N GLU A 370 19.42 12.21 -19.20
CA GLU A 370 19.02 13.56 -19.59
C GLU A 370 18.11 14.17 -18.56
N ALA A 371 17.05 13.46 -18.15
CA ALA A 371 16.13 13.94 -17.13
C ALA A 371 16.86 14.21 -15.81
N HIS A 372 17.72 13.28 -15.38
CA HIS A 372 18.47 13.40 -14.14
C HIS A 372 19.48 14.55 -14.17
N ALA A 373 20.26 14.69 -15.24
CA ALA A 373 21.26 15.76 -15.36
C ALA A 373 20.60 17.13 -15.55
N THR A 374 19.51 17.21 -16.32
CA THR A 374 18.75 18.46 -16.53
C THR A 374 18.22 19.01 -15.21
N LEU A 375 17.70 18.15 -14.33
CA LEU A 375 17.28 18.57 -12.98
C LEU A 375 18.44 19.14 -12.17
N ALA A 376 19.62 18.52 -12.20
CA ALA A 376 20.79 19.02 -11.49
C ALA A 376 21.23 20.39 -12.01
N VAL A 377 21.37 20.53 -13.34
CA VAL A 377 21.74 21.80 -13.97
C VAL A 377 20.73 22.89 -13.63
N ALA A 378 19.42 22.61 -13.77
CA ALA A 378 18.37 23.59 -13.48
C ALA A 378 18.39 24.05 -12.02
N MET A 379 18.51 23.10 -11.06
CA MET A 379 18.55 23.45 -9.64
C MET A 379 19.81 24.22 -9.26
N ASN A 380 20.96 23.86 -9.83
CA ASN A 380 22.21 24.58 -9.59
C ASN A 380 22.16 26.02 -10.13
N ARG A 381 21.55 26.24 -11.31
CA ARG A 381 21.35 27.57 -11.90
C ARG A 381 20.51 28.49 -11.02
N ILE A 382 19.46 27.95 -10.39
CA ILE A 382 18.57 28.75 -9.51
C ILE A 382 19.03 28.77 -8.04
N GLY A 383 20.18 28.16 -7.72
CA GLY A 383 20.72 28.09 -6.36
C GLY A 383 19.97 27.13 -5.41
N GLY A 384 19.04 26.34 -5.94
CA GLY A 384 18.40 25.26 -5.19
C GLY A 384 19.26 23.99 -5.18
N LYS A 385 18.65 22.84 -4.85
CA LYS A 385 19.38 21.56 -4.73
C LYS A 385 18.71 20.45 -5.52
N SER A 386 19.50 19.59 -6.15
CA SER A 386 19.03 18.32 -6.69
C SER A 386 19.56 17.15 -5.86
N ASN A 387 18.89 16.00 -5.99
CA ASN A 387 19.20 14.78 -5.26
C ASN A 387 19.40 13.61 -6.24
N THR A 388 20.45 12.82 -6.04
CA THR A 388 20.83 11.68 -6.89
C THR A 388 19.84 10.52 -6.88
N GLY A 389 19.02 10.41 -5.84
CA GLY A 389 18.36 9.15 -5.53
C GLY A 389 19.37 8.01 -5.27
N GLU A 390 18.87 6.78 -5.34
CA GLU A 390 19.58 5.57 -4.88
C GLU A 390 20.53 4.97 -5.92
N GLY A 391 20.71 5.62 -7.07
CA GLY A 391 21.32 5.02 -8.25
C GLY A 391 22.81 5.30 -8.43
N GLY A 392 23.43 6.04 -7.51
CA GLY A 392 24.74 6.65 -7.73
C GLY A 392 24.68 7.87 -8.64
N GLU A 393 25.85 8.41 -8.98
CA GLU A 393 25.99 9.52 -9.93
C GLU A 393 27.28 9.36 -10.74
N ASP A 394 27.21 9.64 -12.04
CA ASP A 394 28.39 9.59 -12.92
C ASP A 394 29.48 10.56 -12.44
N PRO A 395 30.71 10.07 -12.17
CA PRO A 395 31.81 10.92 -11.74
C PRO A 395 32.20 12.05 -12.70
N ASN A 396 31.95 11.91 -14.00
CA ASN A 396 32.21 12.96 -14.97
C ASN A 396 31.39 14.24 -14.69
N ARG A 397 30.26 14.11 -13.97
CA ARG A 397 29.40 15.24 -13.61
C ARG A 397 29.96 16.12 -12.50
N TYR A 398 30.96 15.66 -11.73
CA TYR A 398 31.48 16.40 -10.58
C TYR A 398 33.01 16.44 -10.48
N ARG A 399 33.75 15.53 -11.13
CA ARG A 399 35.22 15.46 -11.04
C ARG A 399 35.93 16.73 -11.46
N GLN A 400 35.49 17.34 -12.56
CA GLN A 400 36.12 18.57 -13.06
C GLN A 400 35.78 19.76 -12.17
N GLU A 401 34.53 19.85 -11.72
CA GLU A 401 34.10 20.86 -10.74
C GLU A 401 34.91 20.78 -9.45
N LEU A 402 35.13 19.57 -8.90
CA LEU A 402 35.95 19.37 -7.70
C LEU A 402 37.43 19.73 -7.89
N LYS A 403 37.93 19.73 -9.14
CA LYS A 403 39.27 20.22 -9.50
C LYS A 403 39.30 21.73 -9.75
N GLY A 404 38.17 22.42 -9.62
CA GLY A 404 38.05 23.85 -9.92
C GLY A 404 38.00 24.17 -11.41
N ILE A 405 37.69 23.19 -12.27
CA ILE A 405 37.55 23.36 -13.71
C ILE A 405 36.06 23.57 -14.04
N PRO A 406 35.63 24.80 -14.38
CA PRO A 406 34.24 25.10 -14.66
C PRO A 406 33.84 24.65 -16.07
N ILE A 407 32.53 24.39 -16.25
CA ILE A 407 31.93 24.23 -17.57
C ILE A 407 32.03 25.54 -18.35
N LYS A 408 32.40 25.44 -19.63
CA LYS A 408 32.46 26.56 -20.57
C LYS A 408 31.30 26.53 -21.56
N LYS A 409 30.93 27.72 -22.05
CA LYS A 409 29.93 27.92 -23.09
C LYS A 409 30.34 27.18 -24.36
N GLY A 410 29.40 26.37 -24.87
CA GLY A 410 29.64 25.48 -26.01
C GLY A 410 29.80 24.01 -25.59
N GLU A 411 30.00 23.72 -24.31
CA GLU A 411 29.87 22.37 -23.77
C GLU A 411 28.40 21.94 -23.68
N THR A 412 28.18 20.63 -23.69
CA THR A 412 26.86 20.01 -23.66
C THR A 412 26.85 18.80 -22.74
N LEU A 413 25.68 18.23 -22.44
CA LEU A 413 25.61 16.97 -21.70
C LEU A 413 26.41 15.85 -22.40
N LYS A 414 26.35 15.78 -23.74
CA LYS A 414 27.15 14.80 -24.51
C LYS A 414 28.65 15.02 -24.37
N SER A 415 29.13 16.26 -24.32
CA SER A 415 30.58 16.51 -24.17
C SER A 415 31.08 16.15 -22.77
N VAL A 416 30.24 16.26 -21.73
CA VAL A 416 30.61 15.96 -20.34
C VAL A 416 30.42 14.48 -19.98
N ILE A 417 29.24 13.92 -20.25
CA ILE A 417 28.87 12.55 -19.84
C ILE A 417 29.27 11.52 -20.91
N GLY A 418 29.23 11.92 -22.17
CA GLY A 418 29.59 11.10 -23.32
C GLY A 418 28.41 10.82 -24.25
N PRO A 419 28.64 10.78 -25.58
CA PRO A 419 27.58 10.69 -26.59
C PRO A 419 26.81 9.36 -26.59
N LYS A 420 27.35 8.31 -25.98
CA LYS A 420 26.68 7.00 -25.83
C LYS A 420 25.61 7.00 -24.74
N GLN A 421 25.72 7.90 -23.76
CA GLN A 421 24.87 7.88 -22.55
C GLN A 421 23.82 8.99 -22.52
N VAL A 422 23.83 9.85 -23.53
CA VAL A 422 22.95 11.00 -23.69
C VAL A 422 22.39 10.94 -25.11
N GLU A 423 21.10 10.68 -25.23
CA GLU A 423 20.36 10.65 -26.48
C GLU A 423 20.00 12.07 -26.92
N VAL A 424 19.30 12.79 -26.04
CA VAL A 424 18.90 14.20 -26.24
C VAL A 424 19.89 15.11 -25.54
N ASP A 425 20.62 15.90 -26.33
CA ASP A 425 21.65 16.77 -25.79
C ASP A 425 21.07 18.07 -25.22
N LEU A 426 21.72 18.62 -24.20
CA LEU A 426 21.36 19.90 -23.57
C LEU A 426 22.59 20.82 -23.59
N PRO A 427 22.50 22.00 -24.23
CA PRO A 427 23.54 23.01 -24.17
C PRO A 427 23.75 23.54 -22.75
N LEU A 428 25.01 23.65 -22.35
CA LEU A 428 25.40 24.18 -21.04
C LEU A 428 25.84 25.65 -21.16
N GLN A 429 25.68 26.38 -20.07
CA GLN A 429 26.10 27.77 -19.89
C GLN A 429 27.42 27.82 -19.11
N ASP A 430 28.17 28.93 -19.28
CA ASP A 430 29.38 29.17 -18.49
C ASP A 430 29.08 29.07 -16.99
N GLY A 431 29.84 28.22 -16.29
CA GLY A 431 29.69 28.02 -14.84
C GLY A 431 28.56 27.07 -14.41
N ASP A 432 27.89 26.39 -15.35
CA ASP A 432 26.94 25.34 -15.00
C ASP A 432 27.61 24.20 -14.20
N SER A 433 26.81 23.56 -13.36
CA SER A 433 27.20 22.34 -12.64
C SER A 433 26.18 21.23 -12.88
N LEU A 434 26.67 20.05 -13.24
CA LEU A 434 25.85 18.84 -13.40
C LEU A 434 25.80 18.02 -12.10
N ARG A 435 26.54 18.42 -11.07
CA ARG A 435 26.66 17.73 -9.79
C ARG A 435 25.36 17.85 -9.00
N SER A 436 24.85 16.72 -8.51
CA SER A 436 23.73 16.76 -7.57
C SER A 436 24.26 17.11 -6.17
N ARG A 437 23.79 18.22 -5.59
CA ARG A 437 24.28 18.70 -4.28
C ARG A 437 23.92 17.77 -3.12
N ILE A 438 22.79 17.07 -3.23
CA ILE A 438 22.36 16.07 -2.26
C ILE A 438 22.69 14.67 -2.80
N LYS A 439 23.47 13.91 -2.05
CA LYS A 439 23.84 12.53 -2.35
C LYS A 439 23.10 11.57 -1.44
N GLN A 440 22.41 10.58 -2.00
CA GLN A 440 21.66 9.62 -1.21
C GLN A 440 22.49 8.37 -0.89
N VAL A 441 22.26 7.80 0.30
CA VAL A 441 22.77 6.51 0.75
C VAL A 441 21.57 5.66 1.18
N ALA A 442 21.25 4.61 0.41
CA ALA A 442 20.12 3.70 0.62
C ALA A 442 20.57 2.24 0.77
N SER A 443 19.67 1.30 1.10
CA SER A 443 20.00 -0.09 1.48
C SER A 443 20.99 -0.78 0.54
N GLY A 444 20.77 -0.71 -0.77
CA GLY A 444 21.64 -1.35 -1.77
C GLY A 444 23.01 -0.68 -1.98
N ARG A 445 23.25 0.51 -1.42
CA ARG A 445 24.50 1.28 -1.52
C ARG A 445 25.04 1.44 -2.96
N PHE A 446 24.17 1.41 -3.96
CA PHE A 446 24.59 1.48 -5.36
C PHE A 446 25.31 2.80 -5.66
N GLY A 447 26.50 2.68 -6.27
CA GLY A 447 27.33 3.83 -6.65
C GLY A 447 27.84 4.67 -5.48
N VAL A 448 27.74 4.19 -4.24
CA VAL A 448 28.25 4.90 -3.06
C VAL A 448 29.74 4.62 -2.91
N THR A 449 30.56 5.57 -3.33
CA THR A 449 32.02 5.54 -3.21
C THR A 449 32.53 6.69 -2.34
N ALA A 450 33.79 6.65 -1.92
CA ALA A 450 34.41 7.76 -1.19
C ALA A 450 34.34 9.07 -1.99
N GLU A 451 34.63 9.00 -3.29
CA GLU A 451 34.57 10.14 -4.21
C GLU A 451 33.14 10.72 -4.34
N TYR A 452 32.14 9.83 -4.46
CA TYR A 452 30.74 10.21 -4.50
C TYR A 452 30.32 10.96 -3.23
N LEU A 453 30.70 10.46 -2.04
CA LEU A 453 30.37 11.09 -0.77
C LEU A 453 31.09 12.44 -0.58
N VAL A 454 32.36 12.54 -0.98
CA VAL A 454 33.13 13.79 -0.92
C VAL A 454 32.55 14.85 -1.86
N SER A 455 31.91 14.44 -2.97
CA SER A 455 31.24 15.37 -3.90
C SER A 455 29.91 15.95 -3.40
N ALA A 456 29.45 15.57 -2.21
CA ALA A 456 28.16 16.00 -1.65
C ALA A 456 28.28 17.32 -0.88
N ASP A 457 27.28 18.18 -1.00
CA ASP A 457 27.06 19.27 -0.03
C ASP A 457 26.22 18.75 1.14
N GLN A 458 25.33 17.77 0.87
CA GLN A 458 24.48 17.11 1.85
C GLN A 458 24.39 15.61 1.56
N ILE A 459 24.46 14.79 2.61
CA ILE A 459 24.25 13.34 2.50
C ILE A 459 22.88 13.01 3.09
N GLN A 460 22.04 12.35 2.30
CA GLN A 460 20.73 11.86 2.73
C GLN A 460 20.78 10.36 2.99
N ILE A 461 20.62 9.96 4.24
CA ILE A 461 20.39 8.55 4.60
C ILE A 461 18.92 8.23 4.31
N LYS A 462 18.66 7.39 3.31
CA LYS A 462 17.30 6.99 2.94
C LYS A 462 16.89 5.77 3.74
N MET A 463 16.02 5.98 4.71
CA MET A 463 15.40 4.89 5.48
C MET A 463 14.19 4.30 4.76
N ALA A 464 13.37 5.14 4.12
CA ALA A 464 12.10 4.75 3.51
C ALA A 464 11.67 5.74 2.42
N GLN A 465 10.60 5.43 1.68
CA GLN A 465 9.90 6.36 0.78
C GLN A 465 8.39 6.16 0.87
N GLY A 466 7.61 7.23 0.67
CA GLY A 466 6.14 7.18 0.81
C GLY A 466 5.43 6.16 -0.09
N ALA A 467 5.93 5.93 -1.31
CA ALA A 467 5.32 4.95 -2.22
C ALA A 467 5.44 3.48 -1.75
N LYS A 468 6.44 3.18 -0.89
CA LYS A 468 6.71 1.82 -0.39
C LYS A 468 7.61 1.89 0.86
N PRO A 469 7.06 2.26 2.03
CA PRO A 469 7.86 2.66 3.19
C PRO A 469 8.66 1.51 3.83
N GLY A 470 8.13 0.29 3.82
CA GLY A 470 8.80 -0.88 4.41
C GLY A 470 9.61 -1.73 3.44
N GLU A 471 10.00 -1.18 2.28
CA GLU A 471 10.67 -1.92 1.20
C GLU A 471 11.84 -1.13 0.61
N GLY A 472 12.78 -1.86 -0.01
CA GLY A 472 13.89 -1.28 -0.77
C GLY A 472 13.51 -0.73 -2.15
N GLY A 473 14.45 -0.01 -2.76
CA GLY A 473 14.42 0.40 -4.17
C GLY A 473 14.25 -0.78 -5.13
N GLN A 474 13.67 -0.53 -6.31
CA GLN A 474 13.50 -1.55 -7.35
C GLN A 474 13.83 -0.96 -8.71
N LEU A 475 14.63 -1.67 -9.50
CA LEU A 475 14.93 -1.35 -10.88
C LEU A 475 14.80 -2.62 -11.74
N PRO A 476 13.86 -2.67 -12.69
CA PRO A 476 13.71 -3.81 -13.59
C PRO A 476 14.97 -4.09 -14.39
N GLY A 477 15.27 -5.36 -14.66
CA GLY A 477 16.50 -5.78 -15.36
C GLY A 477 16.68 -5.14 -16.73
N GLY A 478 15.58 -4.97 -17.50
CA GLY A 478 15.60 -4.29 -18.79
C GLY A 478 15.99 -2.80 -18.74
N LYS A 479 16.03 -2.19 -17.55
CA LYS A 479 16.53 -0.81 -17.33
C LYS A 479 17.96 -0.77 -16.80
N VAL A 480 18.57 -1.92 -16.48
CA VAL A 480 19.96 -2.03 -16.05
C VAL A 480 20.84 -2.17 -17.29
N SER A 481 21.00 -1.05 -18.01
CA SER A 481 21.91 -0.99 -19.15
C SER A 481 23.36 -1.22 -18.72
N GLU A 482 24.28 -1.38 -19.67
CA GLU A 482 25.73 -1.46 -19.37
C GLU A 482 26.21 -0.26 -18.56
N TYR A 483 25.74 0.94 -18.90
CA TYR A 483 26.06 2.17 -18.18
C TYR A 483 25.52 2.17 -16.76
N ILE A 484 24.27 1.77 -16.54
CA ILE A 484 23.69 1.66 -15.19
C ILE A 484 24.39 0.56 -14.38
N GLY A 485 24.70 -0.59 -14.99
CA GLY A 485 25.46 -1.66 -14.37
C GLY A 485 26.84 -1.21 -13.92
N GLN A 486 27.55 -0.47 -14.78
CA GLN A 486 28.85 0.14 -14.45
C GLN A 486 28.74 1.10 -13.26
N LEU A 487 27.80 2.05 -13.29
CA LEU A 487 27.64 3.05 -12.21
C LEU A 487 27.28 2.42 -10.86
N ARG A 488 26.56 1.29 -10.88
CA ARG A 488 26.08 0.61 -9.68
C ARG A 488 26.97 -0.55 -9.24
N TYR A 489 28.04 -0.85 -9.97
CA TYR A 489 28.87 -2.04 -9.79
C TYR A 489 28.03 -3.33 -9.81
N SER A 490 27.05 -3.39 -10.72
CA SER A 490 26.10 -4.50 -10.86
C SER A 490 26.17 -5.14 -12.25
N VAL A 491 25.53 -6.30 -12.40
CA VAL A 491 25.48 -7.03 -13.68
C VAL A 491 24.42 -6.41 -14.61
N PRO A 492 24.77 -6.03 -15.85
CA PRO A 492 23.81 -5.55 -16.84
C PRO A 492 22.68 -6.57 -17.11
N GLY A 493 21.47 -6.08 -17.32
CA GLY A 493 20.27 -6.90 -17.58
C GLY A 493 19.65 -7.59 -16.36
N VAL A 494 20.32 -7.57 -15.20
CA VAL A 494 19.82 -8.22 -13.97
C VAL A 494 19.02 -7.21 -13.14
N GLY A 495 17.81 -7.59 -12.73
CA GLY A 495 16.95 -6.74 -11.90
C GLY A 495 17.58 -6.44 -10.54
N LEU A 496 17.50 -5.18 -10.10
CA LEU A 496 18.03 -4.73 -8.81
C LEU A 496 16.89 -4.47 -7.84
N ILE A 497 16.78 -5.33 -6.83
CA ILE A 497 15.92 -5.13 -5.66
C ILE A 497 16.89 -4.84 -4.50
N SER A 498 16.85 -3.61 -3.97
CA SER A 498 17.78 -3.16 -2.92
C SER A 498 17.52 -3.77 -1.55
#